data_AF-A0A3D5DSK9-F1
#
_entry.id   AF-A0A3D5DSK9-F1
#
_cell.length_a   1.000
_cell.length_b   1.000
_cell.length_c   1.000
_cell.angle_alpha   90.00
_cell.angle_beta   90.00
_cell.angle_gamma   90.00
#
_symmetry.space_group_name_H-M   'P 1'
#
loop_
_entity.id
_entity.type
_entity.pdbx_description
1 polymer ?
#
loop_
_entity_poly.entity_id
_entity_poly.type
_entity_poly.pdbx_seq_one_letter_code
_entity_poly.pdbx_strand_id
1 'polypeptide(L)'
;MVERPDLRAELLRRMERDQAARKAHDDAAAGRADADNLPWLKKVISEIGWPGRPVAGEDAANAAWLLAQHADSDPAFQRQCLDLLTVAASQGEATTKLADTPLRWHAQRPG
;
A
#
# COMPACT_ATOMS: atom_id res chain seq x y z
N MET A 1 6.41 -20.75 15.96
CA MET A 1 5.34 -20.17 15.10
C MET A 1 4.99 -18.83 15.71
N VAL A 2 5.42 -17.73 15.10
CA VAL A 2 5.05 -16.41 15.59
C VAL A 2 3.59 -16.18 15.21
N GLU A 3 2.73 -16.05 16.21
CA GLU A 3 1.35 -15.64 16.06
C GLU A 3 1.32 -14.33 15.25
N ARG A 4 0.57 -14.30 14.14
CA ARG A 4 0.28 -13.07 13.39
C ARG A 4 -1.11 -12.59 13.82
N PRO A 5 -1.27 -11.80 14.89
CA PRO A 5 -2.43 -10.92 15.00
C PRO A 5 -2.58 -10.19 13.67
N ASP A 6 -3.73 -10.37 13.03
CA ASP A 6 -3.93 -10.39 11.59
C ASP A 6 -3.17 -9.31 10.81
N LEU A 7 -2.35 -9.72 9.83
CA LEU A 7 -1.80 -8.81 8.81
C LEU A 7 -2.89 -7.86 8.25
N ARG A 8 -4.10 -8.38 8.11
CA ARG A 8 -5.31 -7.61 7.79
C ARG A 8 -5.55 -6.46 8.75
N ALA A 9 -5.60 -6.72 10.05
CA ALA A 9 -5.84 -5.70 11.08
C ALA A 9 -4.75 -4.62 11.09
N GLU A 10 -3.47 -5.01 10.92
CA GLU A 10 -2.38 -4.04 10.88
C GLU A 10 -2.39 -3.18 9.62
N LEU A 11 -2.71 -3.76 8.45
CA LEU A 11 -2.91 -3.01 7.21
C LEU A 11 -4.02 -1.97 7.35
N LEU A 12 -5.17 -2.38 7.91
CA LEU A 12 -6.31 -1.49 8.15
C LEU A 12 -5.97 -0.37 9.13
N ARG A 13 -5.30 -0.68 10.25
CA ARG A 13 -4.89 0.31 11.26
C ARG A 13 -3.95 1.37 10.68
N ARG A 14 -3.01 0.95 9.83
CA ARG A 14 -2.06 1.84 9.17
C ARG A 14 -2.74 2.74 8.15
N MET A 15 -3.61 2.17 7.31
CA MET A 15 -4.44 2.92 6.37
C MET A 15 -5.34 3.92 7.10
N GLU A 16 -5.98 3.54 8.20
CA GLU A 16 -6.86 4.45 8.95
C GLU A 16 -6.09 5.66 9.48
N ARG A 17 -4.90 5.46 10.07
CA ARG A 17 -4.06 6.56 10.55
C ARG A 17 -3.63 7.49 9.42
N ASP A 18 -3.20 6.90 8.32
CA ASP A 18 -2.76 7.58 7.10
C ASP A 18 -3.88 8.46 6.51
N GLN A 19 -5.07 7.90 6.35
CA GLN A 19 -6.22 8.58 5.77
C GLN A 19 -6.84 9.59 6.74
N ALA A 20 -6.80 9.32 8.05
CA ALA A 20 -7.24 10.27 9.07
C ALA A 20 -6.39 11.56 9.05
N ALA A 21 -5.06 11.43 8.96
CA ALA A 21 -4.16 12.57 8.83
C ALA A 21 -4.45 13.38 7.56
N ARG A 22 -4.62 12.71 6.43
CA ARG A 22 -4.94 13.34 5.13
C ARG A 22 -6.31 14.04 5.14
N LYS A 23 -7.34 13.40 5.71
CA LYS A 23 -8.69 13.97 5.86
C LYS A 23 -8.71 15.19 6.78
N ALA A 24 -7.84 15.20 7.79
CA ALA A 24 -7.64 16.34 8.68
C ALA A 24 -6.80 17.47 8.05
N HIS A 25 -6.25 17.26 6.84
CA HIS A 25 -5.27 18.14 6.21
C HIS A 25 -4.04 18.42 7.09
N ASP A 26 -3.62 17.43 7.88
CA ASP A 26 -2.40 17.50 8.69
C ASP A 26 -1.24 16.86 7.92
N ASP A 27 -0.56 17.68 7.12
CA ASP A 27 0.60 17.26 6.32
C ASP A 27 1.73 16.67 7.17
N ALA A 28 1.91 17.17 8.40
CA ALA A 28 2.94 16.68 9.29
C ALA A 28 2.60 15.27 9.82
N ALA A 29 1.33 15.00 10.13
CA ALA A 29 0.87 13.67 10.50
C ALA A 29 0.89 12.71 9.31
N ALA A 30 0.54 13.17 8.11
CA ALA A 30 0.61 12.37 6.89
C ALA A 30 2.06 11.95 6.60
N GLY A 31 3.00 12.88 6.64
CA GLY A 31 4.42 12.58 6.45
C GLY A 31 5.00 11.61 7.50
N ARG A 32 4.55 11.70 8.76
CA ARG A 32 4.91 10.72 9.80
C ARG A 32 4.33 9.34 9.51
N ALA A 33 3.08 9.27 9.07
CA ALA A 33 2.45 8.00 8.69
C ALA A 33 3.19 7.36 7.52
N ASP A 34 3.56 8.13 6.49
CA ASP A 34 4.30 7.64 5.32
C ASP A 34 5.68 7.09 5.73
N ALA A 35 6.40 7.82 6.57
CA ALA A 35 7.70 7.40 7.10
C ALA A 35 7.62 6.13 7.95
N ASP A 36 6.54 5.94 8.72
CA ASP A 36 6.28 4.74 9.51
C ASP A 36 5.82 3.55 8.65
N ASN A 37 5.10 3.81 7.56
CA ASN A 37 4.48 2.80 6.71
C ASN A 37 5.47 2.21 5.71
N LEU A 38 6.36 3.02 5.12
CA LEU A 38 7.33 2.57 4.12
C LEU A 38 8.22 1.40 4.58
N PRO A 39 8.99 1.50 5.67
CA PRO A 39 9.88 0.41 6.10
C PRO A 39 9.09 -0.84 6.51
N TRP A 40 7.89 -0.67 7.06
CA TRP A 40 7.04 -1.77 7.44
C TRP A 40 6.46 -2.51 6.22
N LEU A 41 5.96 -1.78 5.22
CA LEU A 41 5.39 -2.38 4.01
C LEU A 41 6.47 -3.09 3.19
N LYS A 42 7.70 -2.55 3.15
CA LYS A 42 8.86 -3.24 2.58
C LYS A 42 9.09 -4.60 3.21
N LYS A 43 9.03 -4.68 4.55
CA LYS A 43 9.20 -5.95 5.27
C LYS A 43 8.08 -6.93 4.92
N VAL A 44 6.83 -6.49 4.90
CA VAL A 44 5.69 -7.33 4.50
C VAL A 44 5.91 -7.87 3.08
N ILE A 45 6.24 -7.00 2.13
CA ILE A 45 6.45 -7.39 0.73
C ILE A 45 7.65 -8.34 0.58
N SER A 46 8.73 -8.13 1.34
CA SER A 46 9.88 -9.05 1.29
C SER A 46 9.56 -10.45 1.82
N GLU A 47 8.61 -10.57 2.76
CA GLU A 47 8.28 -11.83 3.41
C GLU A 47 7.24 -12.63 2.63
N ILE A 48 6.25 -11.97 2.05
CA ILE A 48 5.07 -12.63 1.46
C ILE A 48 4.71 -12.16 0.05
N GLY A 49 5.46 -11.24 -0.55
CA GLY A 49 5.06 -10.60 -1.81
C GLY A 49 3.89 -9.64 -1.62
N TRP A 50 3.01 -9.52 -2.61
CA TRP A 50 1.84 -8.67 -2.50
C TRP A 50 0.85 -9.23 -1.46
N PRO A 51 0.40 -8.45 -0.46
CA PRO A 51 -0.64 -8.87 0.48
C PRO A 51 -2.02 -8.83 -0.20
N GLY A 52 -2.23 -9.69 -1.20
CA GLY A 52 -3.48 -9.82 -1.95
C GLY A 52 -4.62 -10.46 -1.14
N ARG A 53 -5.80 -10.55 -1.76
CA ARG A 53 -7.02 -11.13 -1.20
C ARG A 53 -6.81 -12.49 -0.51
N PRO A 54 -6.06 -13.47 -1.09
CA PRO A 54 -5.90 -14.78 -0.45
C PRO A 54 -5.13 -14.74 0.86
N VAL A 55 -4.28 -13.72 1.07
CA VAL A 55 -3.37 -13.63 2.21
C VAL A 55 -3.87 -12.65 3.27
N ALA A 56 -4.48 -11.54 2.85
CA ALA A 56 -4.87 -10.45 3.75
C ALA A 56 -6.37 -10.16 3.76
N GLY A 57 -7.15 -10.67 2.79
CA GLY A 57 -8.52 -10.23 2.54
C GLY A 57 -8.58 -8.99 1.65
N GLU A 58 -9.76 -8.70 1.10
CA GLU A 58 -9.95 -7.65 0.10
C GLU A 58 -9.72 -6.23 0.64
N ASP A 59 -10.22 -5.96 1.83
CA ASP A 59 -10.09 -4.65 2.50
C ASP A 59 -8.63 -4.33 2.83
N ALA A 60 -7.87 -5.31 3.29
CA ALA A 60 -6.45 -5.13 3.57
C ALA A 60 -5.59 -5.10 2.30
N ALA A 61 -5.95 -5.82 1.24
CA ALA A 61 -5.29 -5.67 -0.06
C ALA A 61 -5.45 -4.23 -0.59
N ASN A 62 -6.62 -3.62 -0.39
CA ASN A 62 -6.85 -2.21 -0.70
C ASN A 62 -6.03 -1.28 0.22
N ALA A 63 -5.97 -1.57 1.51
CA ALA A 63 -5.13 -0.82 2.45
C ALA A 63 -3.65 -0.84 2.02
N ALA A 64 -3.11 -2.00 1.65
CA ALA A 64 -1.72 -2.11 1.17
C ALA A 64 -1.47 -1.26 -0.08
N TRP A 65 -2.43 -1.20 -1.00
CA TRP A 65 -2.36 -0.35 -2.18
C TRP A 65 -2.35 1.15 -1.84
N LEU A 66 -3.19 1.60 -0.92
CA LEU A 66 -3.19 2.99 -0.45
C LEU A 66 -1.85 3.37 0.21
N LEU A 67 -1.31 2.49 1.05
CA LEU A 67 -0.01 2.71 1.68
C LEU A 67 1.13 2.74 0.65
N ALA A 68 1.10 1.87 -0.36
CA ALA A 68 2.09 1.84 -1.43
C ALA A 68 2.09 3.13 -2.28
N GLN A 69 0.92 3.72 -2.53
CA GLN A 69 0.83 5.00 -3.24
C GLN A 69 1.52 6.16 -2.52
N HIS A 70 1.67 6.07 -1.19
CA HIS A 70 2.27 7.13 -0.38
C HIS A 70 3.74 6.86 -0.03
N ALA A 71 4.37 5.86 -0.64
CA ALA A 71 5.80 5.62 -0.56
C ALA A 71 6.63 6.61 -1.41
N ASP A 72 6.29 7.90 -1.41
CA ASP A 72 6.87 8.93 -2.30
C ASP A 72 8.38 9.12 -2.12
N SER A 73 8.88 8.82 -0.91
CA SER A 73 10.31 8.84 -0.59
C SER A 73 11.09 7.66 -1.19
N ASP A 74 10.43 6.67 -1.78
CA ASP A 74 11.05 5.56 -2.50
C ASP A 74 10.30 5.17 -3.79
N PRO A 75 10.57 5.89 -4.90
CA PRO A 75 9.95 5.61 -6.19
C PRO A 75 10.30 4.23 -6.76
N ALA A 76 11.43 3.63 -6.37
CA ALA A 76 11.81 2.29 -6.82
C ALA A 76 10.91 1.25 -6.18
N PHE A 77 10.65 1.41 -4.88
CA PHE A 77 9.70 0.57 -4.17
C PHE A 77 8.26 0.74 -4.68
N GLN A 78 7.84 1.97 -5.01
CA GLN A 78 6.51 2.19 -5.63
C GLN A 78 6.35 1.40 -6.94
N ARG A 79 7.38 1.36 -7.79
CA ARG A 79 7.37 0.55 -9.03
C ARG A 79 7.30 -0.95 -8.73
N GLN A 80 8.09 -1.43 -7.77
CA GLN A 80 8.03 -2.83 -7.35
C GLN A 80 6.63 -3.23 -6.87
N CYS A 81 5.99 -2.38 -6.06
CA CYS A 81 4.62 -2.59 -5.60
C CYS A 81 3.63 -2.65 -6.77
N LEU A 82 3.79 -1.78 -7.77
CA LEU A 82 2.94 -1.76 -8.96
C LEU A 82 3.09 -3.05 -9.78
N ASP A 83 4.31 -3.54 -9.98
CA ASP A 83 4.55 -4.80 -10.69
C ASP A 83 3.89 -5.98 -9.97
N LEU A 84 4.07 -6.06 -8.65
CA LEU A 84 3.46 -7.10 -7.81
C LEU A 84 1.93 -7.03 -7.80
N LEU A 85 1.37 -5.83 -7.68
CA LEU A 85 -0.08 -5.60 -7.76
C LEU A 85 -0.64 -6.00 -9.12
N THR A 86 0.07 -5.70 -10.21
CA THR A 86 -0.35 -6.06 -11.57
C THR A 86 -0.45 -7.58 -11.73
N VAL A 87 0.53 -8.31 -11.21
CA VAL A 87 0.50 -9.78 -11.17
C VAL A 87 -0.69 -10.27 -10.35
N ALA A 88 -0.87 -9.76 -9.12
CA ALA A 88 -1.99 -10.14 -8.25
C ALA A 88 -3.36 -9.84 -8.89
N ALA A 89 -3.49 -8.71 -9.59
CA ALA A 89 -4.72 -8.35 -10.30
C ALA A 89 -5.01 -9.31 -11.46
N SER A 90 -3.98 -9.71 -12.22
CA SER A 90 -4.12 -10.71 -13.30
C SER A 90 -4.59 -12.09 -12.79
N GLN A 91 -4.33 -12.39 -11.51
CA GLN A 91 -4.75 -13.60 -10.82
C GLN A 91 -6.11 -13.46 -10.10
N GLY A 92 -6.75 -12.28 -10.15
CA GLY A 92 -7.99 -12.00 -9.42
C GLY A 92 -7.81 -11.79 -7.90
N GLU A 93 -6.55 -11.76 -7.45
CA GLU A 93 -6.16 -11.59 -6.05
C GLU A 93 -6.11 -10.13 -5.62
N ALA A 94 -6.19 -9.20 -6.57
CA ALA A 94 -6.43 -7.78 -6.34
C ALA A 94 -7.52 -7.28 -7.30
N THR A 95 -8.32 -6.31 -6.87
CA THR A 95 -9.39 -5.74 -7.70
C THR A 95 -8.78 -4.70 -8.66
N THR A 96 -9.09 -4.81 -9.96
CA THR A 96 -8.68 -3.85 -10.98
C THR A 96 -9.31 -2.47 -10.83
N LYS A 97 -10.37 -2.27 -10.04
CA LYS A 97 -10.83 -0.92 -9.67
C LYS A 97 -9.71 -0.08 -9.03
N LEU A 98 -8.70 -0.72 -8.44
CA LEU A 98 -7.53 -0.10 -7.82
C LEU A 98 -6.36 0.12 -8.81
N ALA A 99 -6.30 -0.63 -9.91
CA ALA A 99 -5.34 -0.44 -11.01
C ALA A 99 -5.85 0.57 -12.05
N ASP A 100 -7.16 0.68 -12.21
CA ASP A 100 -7.86 1.51 -13.20
C ASP A 100 -8.21 2.92 -12.69
N THR A 101 -7.96 3.23 -11.41
CA THR A 101 -8.12 4.61 -10.93
C THR A 101 -6.82 5.37 -11.22
N PRO A 102 -6.82 6.40 -12.11
CA PRO A 102 -5.65 7.23 -12.35
C PRO A 102 -5.47 8.21 -11.16
N LEU A 103 -5.26 7.68 -9.95
CA LEU A 103 -4.87 8.46 -8.80
C LEU A 103 -3.36 8.67 -8.88
N ARG A 104 -2.98 9.84 -9.41
CA ARG A 104 -1.65 10.48 -9.29
C ARG A 104 -0.44 9.53 -9.42
N TRP A 105 -0.29 8.83 -10.55
CA TRP A 105 1.04 8.40 -10.97
C TRP A 105 1.78 9.59 -11.59
N HIS A 106 2.33 10.48 -10.75
CA HIS A 106 3.22 11.56 -11.19
C HIS A 106 4.69 11.16 -11.05
N ALA A 107 5.07 10.07 -11.71
CA ALA A 107 6.45 9.92 -12.17
C ALA A 107 6.56 10.61 -13.54
N GLN A 108 7.01 11.87 -13.53
CA GLN A 108 7.71 12.56 -14.61
C GLN A 108 7.12 12.44 -16.04
N ARG A 109 6.48 13.53 -16.50
CA ARG A 109 6.44 13.84 -17.93
C ARG A 109 7.87 14.18 -18.39
N PRO A 110 8.45 13.52 -19.41
CA PRO A 110 9.51 14.15 -20.18
C PRO A 110 8.88 15.27 -21.03
N GLY A 111 9.69 16.31 -21.30
CA GLY A 111 9.30 17.60 -21.88
C GLY A 111 8.65 17.57 -23.26
#